data_AF-A0A3M1PBQ6-F1
#
_entry.id   AF-A0A3M1PBQ6-F1
#
_cell.length_a   1.000
_cell.length_b   1.000
_cell.length_c   1.000
_cell.angle_alpha   90.00
_cell.angle_beta   90.00
_cell.angle_gamma   90.00
#
_symmetry.space_group_name_H-M   'P 1'
#
loop_
_entity.id
_entity.type
_entity.pdbx_description
1 polymer ?
#
loop_
_entity_poly.entity_id
_entity_poly.type
_entity_poly.pdbx_seq_one_letter_code
_entity_poly.pdbx_strand_id
1 'polypeptide(L)'
;MGLCAAVCLPPALLLGLDILRNSQLSTAARYLLPFHLGMILALSFYLTHLLHAKSPSSRRFGQGLLCSLVALCILSYGFQLQQPPKYQKSRNLHNRAIATIINQMTTPRLIAEPAQTMDLVSLSLDLQPHTQIQIAASKGEHTPGNHLLLEPCQPLFLLNPSAELIAATQTSILGQVKEAYRPQKLVPNELALSLWQVNRQCAAEPS
;
A
#
# COMPACT_ATOMS: atom_id res chain seq x y z
N MET A 1 31.81 -23.09 -5.66
CA MET A 1 32.13 -21.83 -4.94
C MET A 1 31.51 -20.59 -5.60
N GLY A 2 31.45 -20.47 -6.93
CA GLY A 2 30.91 -19.26 -7.60
C GLY A 2 29.44 -18.94 -7.29
N LEU A 3 28.57 -19.94 -7.14
CA LEU A 3 27.14 -19.72 -6.87
C LEU A 3 26.88 -19.13 -5.47
N CYS A 4 27.55 -19.64 -4.44
CA CYS A 4 27.40 -19.11 -3.07
C CYS A 4 27.90 -17.67 -2.94
N ALA A 5 29.01 -17.33 -3.60
CA ALA A 5 29.52 -15.96 -3.62
C ALA A 5 28.54 -15.01 -4.32
N ALA A 6 27.98 -15.41 -5.48
CA ALA A 6 27.00 -14.61 -6.21
C ALA A 6 25.68 -14.40 -5.43
N VAL A 7 25.29 -15.36 -4.59
CA VAL A 7 24.07 -15.29 -3.78
C VAL A 7 24.30 -14.45 -2.53
N CYS A 8 25.39 -14.65 -1.77
CA CYS A 8 25.58 -13.96 -0.50
C CYS A 8 26.15 -12.53 -0.62
N LEU A 9 26.83 -12.20 -1.73
CA LEU A 9 27.49 -10.90 -1.91
C LEU A 9 26.50 -9.71 -1.98
N PRO A 10 25.37 -9.76 -2.74
CA PRO A 10 24.47 -8.62 -2.85
C PRO A 10 23.78 -8.23 -1.52
N PRO A 11 23.20 -9.17 -0.72
CA PRO A 11 22.63 -8.83 0.58
C PRO A 11 23.67 -8.30 1.57
N ALA A 12 24.87 -8.90 1.60
CA ALA A 12 25.94 -8.47 2.50
C ALA A 12 26.43 -7.06 2.18
N LEU A 13 26.53 -6.71 0.89
CA LEU A 13 26.90 -5.36 0.45
C LEU A 13 25.81 -4.33 0.84
N LEU A 14 24.54 -4.67 0.65
CA LEU A 14 23.41 -3.79 0.98
C LEU A 14 23.30 -3.55 2.50
N LEU A 15 23.45 -4.61 3.30
CA LEU A 15 23.51 -4.50 4.75
C LEU A 15 24.70 -3.64 5.21
N GLY A 16 25.88 -3.82 4.60
CA GLY A 16 27.05 -3.00 4.88
C GLY A 16 26.84 -1.52 4.55
N LEU A 17 26.21 -1.22 3.41
CA LEU A 17 25.87 0.15 3.03
C LEU A 17 24.85 0.79 3.97
N ASP A 18 23.86 0.03 4.43
CA ASP A 18 22.87 0.51 5.39
C ASP A 18 23.48 0.86 6.74
N ILE A 19 24.41 0.05 7.23
CA ILE A 19 25.16 0.34 8.46
C ILE A 19 26.03 1.60 8.29
N LEU A 20 26.73 1.73 7.16
CA LEU A 20 27.66 2.84 6.92
C LEU A 20 26.95 4.18 6.66
N ARG A 21 25.79 4.16 6.01
CA ARG A 21 25.06 5.37 5.58
C ARG A 21 23.82 5.67 6.41
N ASN A 22 23.55 4.85 7.43
CA ASN A 22 22.29 4.86 8.18
C ASN A 22 21.08 4.84 7.21
N SER A 23 21.23 4.15 6.08
CA SER A 23 20.23 4.07 5.01
C SER A 23 19.32 2.85 5.21
N GLN A 24 18.23 2.81 4.46
CA GLN A 24 17.28 1.70 4.46
C GLN A 24 17.17 1.08 3.06
N LEU A 25 18.29 0.96 2.35
CA LEU A 25 18.29 0.37 1.02
C LEU A 25 17.96 -1.12 1.11
N SER A 26 18.41 -1.84 2.15
CA SER A 26 18.11 -3.27 2.36
C SER A 26 16.63 -3.56 2.68
N THR A 27 15.86 -2.56 3.11
CA THR A 27 14.42 -2.74 3.40
C THR A 27 13.57 -2.79 2.13
N ALA A 28 14.11 -2.32 1.00
CA ALA A 28 13.43 -2.43 -0.27
C ALA A 28 13.57 -3.85 -0.82
N ALA A 29 12.51 -4.64 -0.68
CA ALA A 29 12.43 -6.05 -1.10
C ALA A 29 12.95 -6.33 -2.52
N ARG A 30 12.88 -5.34 -3.43
CA ARG A 30 13.40 -5.44 -4.80
C ARG A 30 14.90 -5.75 -4.90
N TYR A 31 15.71 -5.35 -3.93
CA TYR A 31 17.15 -5.61 -3.97
C TYR A 31 17.52 -7.00 -3.44
N LEU A 32 16.61 -7.66 -2.74
CA LEU A 32 16.77 -9.05 -2.29
C LEU A 32 16.29 -10.06 -3.32
N LEU A 33 15.65 -9.61 -4.40
CA LEU A 33 15.06 -10.48 -5.43
C LEU A 33 16.09 -11.44 -6.07
N PRO A 34 17.32 -11.00 -6.46
CA PRO A 34 18.34 -11.92 -6.99
C PRO A 34 18.78 -12.98 -5.97
N PHE A 35 18.88 -12.61 -4.69
CA PHE A 35 19.23 -13.53 -3.61
C PHE A 35 18.14 -14.60 -3.41
N HIS A 36 16.87 -14.19 -3.39
CA HIS A 36 15.75 -15.12 -3.29
C HIS A 36 15.73 -16.13 -4.44
N LEU A 37 15.96 -15.69 -5.67
CA LEU A 37 16.05 -16.58 -6.83
C LEU A 37 17.21 -17.59 -6.69
N GLY A 38 18.38 -17.12 -6.27
CA GLY A 38 19.54 -18.00 -6.05
C GLY A 38 19.28 -19.04 -4.95
N MET A 39 18.63 -18.64 -3.86
CA MET A 39 18.23 -19.55 -2.77
C MET A 39 17.24 -20.60 -3.26
N ILE A 40 16.22 -20.22 -4.04
CA ILE A 40 15.23 -21.16 -4.61
C ILE A 40 15.94 -22.18 -5.51
N LEU A 41 16.86 -21.74 -6.37
CA LEU A 41 17.63 -22.62 -7.25
C LEU A 41 18.50 -23.61 -6.46
N ALA A 42 19.27 -23.11 -5.48
CA ALA A 42 20.11 -23.95 -4.64
C ALA A 42 19.29 -24.99 -3.86
N LEU A 43 18.16 -24.58 -3.28
CA LEU A 43 17.24 -25.46 -2.56
C LEU A 43 16.62 -26.50 -3.50
N SER A 44 16.19 -26.12 -4.71
CA SER A 44 15.60 -27.04 -5.69
C SER A 44 16.59 -28.12 -6.12
N PHE A 45 17.86 -27.75 -6.34
CA PHE A 45 18.92 -28.70 -6.67
C PHE A 45 19.18 -29.68 -5.53
N TYR A 46 19.32 -29.17 -4.30
CA TYR A 46 19.54 -30.00 -3.11
C TYR A 46 18.38 -30.96 -2.86
N LEU A 47 17.14 -30.49 -3.00
CA LEU A 47 15.95 -31.31 -2.83
C LEU A 47 15.88 -32.41 -3.91
N THR A 48 16.20 -32.08 -5.16
CA THR A 48 16.28 -33.05 -6.26
C THR A 48 17.32 -34.14 -5.97
N HIS A 49 18.49 -33.76 -5.47
CA HIS A 49 19.54 -34.68 -5.06
C HIS A 49 19.07 -35.64 -3.95
N LEU A 50 18.37 -35.13 -2.92
CA LEU A 50 17.83 -35.97 -1.84
C LEU A 50 16.74 -36.94 -2.35
N LEU A 51 15.86 -36.49 -3.23
CA LEU A 51 14.77 -37.32 -3.76
C LEU A 51 15.28 -38.47 -4.66
N HIS A 52 16.41 -38.29 -5.33
CA HIS A 52 17.05 -39.30 -6.17
C HIS A 52 18.16 -40.08 -5.45
N ALA A 53 18.38 -39.84 -4.16
CA ALA A 53 19.41 -40.53 -3.41
C ALA A 53 19.13 -42.05 -3.35
N LYS A 54 20.18 -42.85 -3.54
CA LYS A 54 20.11 -44.31 -3.43
C LYS A 54 19.74 -44.78 -2.01
N SER A 55 20.10 -43.98 -0.99
CA SER A 55 19.77 -44.28 0.40
C SER A 55 18.29 -44.00 0.69
N PRO A 56 17.53 -44.99 1.20
CA PRO A 56 16.11 -44.79 1.50
C PRO A 56 15.86 -43.76 2.60
N SER A 57 16.81 -43.59 3.54
CA SER A 57 16.74 -42.57 4.58
C SER A 57 16.80 -41.16 3.98
N SER A 58 17.76 -40.92 3.07
CA SER A 58 17.93 -39.63 2.39
C SER A 58 16.72 -39.28 1.52
N ARG A 59 16.13 -40.27 0.84
CA ARG A 59 14.91 -40.07 0.05
C ARG A 59 13.70 -39.72 0.92
N ARG A 60 13.50 -40.41 2.05
CA ARG A 60 12.44 -40.09 3.01
C ARG A 60 12.61 -38.69 3.60
N PHE A 61 13.84 -38.29 3.91
CA PHE A 61 14.14 -36.94 4.35
C PHE A 61 13.80 -35.90 3.27
N GLY A 62 14.19 -36.14 2.02
CA GLY A 62 13.83 -35.27 0.89
C GLY A 62 12.33 -35.13 0.69
N GLN A 63 11.58 -36.24 0.79
CA GLN A 63 10.11 -36.23 0.73
C GLN A 63 9.50 -35.42 1.88
N GLY A 64 9.97 -35.62 3.12
CA GLY A 64 9.51 -34.88 4.29
C GLY A 64 9.80 -33.38 4.19
N LEU A 65 10.99 -33.01 3.68
CA LEU A 65 11.36 -31.62 3.44
C LEU A 65 10.48 -30.98 2.37
N LEU A 66 10.23 -31.67 1.24
CA LEU A 66 9.34 -31.20 0.19
C LEU A 66 7.91 -30.97 0.73
N CYS A 67 7.34 -31.95 1.42
CA CYS A 67 6.00 -31.83 2.01
C CYS A 67 5.92 -30.65 2.98
N SER A 68 6.93 -30.49 3.84
CA SER A 68 7.00 -29.36 4.79
C SER A 68 7.08 -28.02 4.07
N LEU A 69 7.90 -27.90 3.02
CA LEU A 69 8.01 -26.68 2.24
C LEU A 69 6.70 -26.32 1.54
N VAL A 70 6.06 -27.30 0.90
CA VAL A 70 4.75 -27.08 0.23
C VAL A 70 3.69 -26.66 1.24
N ALA A 71 3.61 -27.33 2.40
CA ALA A 71 2.68 -26.97 3.47
C ALA A 71 2.95 -25.53 3.97
N LEU A 72 4.22 -25.17 4.18
CA LEU A 72 4.60 -23.83 4.60
C LEU A 72 4.24 -22.78 3.53
N CYS A 73 4.43 -23.08 2.25
CA CYS A 73 4.03 -22.19 1.15
C CYS A 73 2.52 -21.96 1.14
N ILE A 74 1.71 -23.01 1.32
CA ILE A 74 0.25 -22.90 1.36
C ILE A 74 -0.20 -22.08 2.56
N LEU A 75 0.33 -22.37 3.75
CA LEU A 75 0.02 -21.62 4.98
C LEU A 75 0.45 -20.16 4.88
N SER A 76 1.65 -19.92 4.35
CA SER A 76 2.17 -18.57 4.13
C SER A 76 1.31 -17.80 3.14
N TYR A 77 0.91 -18.42 2.03
CA TYR A 77 0.00 -17.81 1.06
C TYR A 77 -1.35 -17.48 1.68
N GLY A 78 -1.94 -18.41 2.43
CA GLY A 78 -3.19 -18.19 3.14
C GLY A 78 -3.14 -17.00 4.09
N PHE A 79 -2.05 -16.87 4.86
CA PHE A 79 -1.84 -15.72 5.75
C PHE A 79 -1.68 -14.40 4.97
N GLN A 80 -0.94 -14.43 3.85
CA GLN A 80 -0.64 -13.24 3.07
C GLN A 80 -1.82 -12.74 2.23
N LEU A 81 -2.80 -13.58 1.89
CA LEU A 81 -4.04 -13.17 1.21
C LEU A 81 -4.82 -12.09 1.98
N GLN A 82 -4.68 -12.06 3.30
CA GLN A 82 -5.36 -11.10 4.17
C GLN A 82 -4.57 -9.81 4.39
N GLN A 83 -3.31 -9.76 3.94
CA GLN A 83 -2.40 -8.64 4.18
C GLN A 83 -2.28 -7.77 2.91
N PRO A 84 -2.09 -6.44 3.04
CA PRO A 84 -1.72 -5.62 1.91
C PRO A 84 -0.35 -6.08 1.35
N PRO A 85 -0.15 -6.04 0.03
CA PRO A 85 1.11 -6.48 -0.55
C PRO A 85 2.28 -5.62 -0.06
N LYS A 86 3.24 -6.25 0.64
CA LYS A 86 4.39 -5.56 1.26
C LYS A 86 5.37 -4.92 0.27
N TYR A 87 5.19 -5.18 -1.03
CA TYR A 87 5.95 -4.57 -2.12
C TYR A 87 5.30 -3.28 -2.66
N GLN A 88 4.14 -2.89 -2.14
CA GLN A 88 3.57 -1.57 -2.42
C GLN A 88 4.45 -0.47 -1.82
N LYS A 89 4.48 0.70 -2.46
CA LYS A 89 5.10 1.88 -1.86
C LYS A 89 4.40 2.14 -0.52
N SER A 90 5.17 2.56 0.48
CA SER A 90 4.69 2.65 1.85
C SER A 90 3.41 3.50 2.00
N ARG A 91 3.31 4.58 1.21
CA ARG A 91 2.10 5.41 1.04
C ARG A 91 0.83 4.62 0.67
N ASN A 92 0.93 3.62 -0.19
CA ASN A 92 -0.20 2.86 -0.73
C ASN A 92 -0.66 1.74 0.22
N LEU A 93 0.10 1.43 1.27
CA LEU A 93 -0.30 0.42 2.28
C LEU A 93 -1.62 0.79 2.96
N HIS A 94 -1.95 2.07 2.98
CA HIS A 94 -3.15 2.62 3.61
C HIS A 94 -4.37 2.62 2.69
N ASN A 95 -4.22 2.33 1.39
CA ASN A 95 -5.32 2.44 0.42
C ASN A 95 -6.52 1.58 0.80
N ARG A 96 -6.29 0.31 1.17
CA ARG A 96 -7.37 -0.60 1.54
C ARG A 96 -8.14 -0.13 2.77
N ALA A 97 -7.44 0.43 3.76
CA ALA A 97 -8.08 0.97 4.97
C ALA A 97 -8.89 2.24 4.65
N ILE A 98 -8.32 3.15 3.85
CA ILE A 98 -9.00 4.36 3.37
C ILE A 98 -10.24 4.00 2.54
N ALA A 99 -10.09 3.08 1.59
CA ALA A 99 -11.19 2.61 0.74
C ALA A 99 -12.30 1.94 1.55
N THR A 100 -11.96 1.19 2.61
CA THR A 100 -12.97 0.58 3.50
C THR A 100 -13.86 1.64 4.15
N ILE A 101 -13.30 2.79 4.56
CA ILE A 101 -14.06 3.90 5.14
C ILE A 101 -14.95 4.56 4.07
N ILE A 102 -14.40 4.83 2.89
CA ILE A 102 -15.13 5.50 1.80
C ILE A 102 -16.28 4.61 1.30
N ASN A 103 -16.01 3.31 1.09
CA ASN A 103 -16.96 2.35 0.53
C ASN A 103 -18.15 2.04 1.44
N GLN A 104 -18.11 2.42 2.72
CA GLN A 104 -19.27 2.31 3.64
C GLN A 104 -20.35 3.36 3.35
N MET A 105 -20.02 4.40 2.59
CA MET A 105 -20.94 5.49 2.30
C MET A 105 -21.70 5.26 1.00
N THR A 106 -22.95 5.73 0.95
CA THR A 106 -23.74 5.78 -0.27
C THR A 106 -23.24 6.92 -1.15
N THR A 107 -22.78 6.62 -2.37
CA THR A 107 -22.31 7.61 -3.36
C THR A 107 -21.32 8.63 -2.77
N PRO A 108 -20.17 8.21 -2.21
CA PRO A 108 -19.22 9.15 -1.64
C PRO A 108 -18.54 9.97 -2.73
N ARG A 109 -18.19 11.21 -2.40
CA ARG A 109 -17.32 12.03 -3.22
C ARG A 109 -15.93 12.13 -2.59
N LEU A 110 -14.91 11.83 -3.37
CA LEU A 110 -13.52 11.90 -2.99
C LEU A 110 -12.83 13.01 -3.80
N ILE A 111 -12.28 13.98 -3.09
CA ILE A 111 -11.56 15.12 -3.69
C ILE A 111 -10.07 15.01 -3.36
N ALA A 112 -9.23 15.19 -4.37
CA ALA A 112 -7.78 15.18 -4.22
C ALA A 112 -7.16 16.38 -4.95
N GLU A 113 -6.04 16.90 -4.46
CA GLU A 113 -5.27 17.91 -5.18
C GLU A 113 -4.49 17.27 -6.34
N PRO A 114 -4.10 18.04 -7.38
CA PRO A 114 -3.36 17.51 -8.53
C PRO A 114 -2.06 16.79 -8.12
N ALA A 115 -1.41 17.26 -7.06
CA ALA A 115 -0.21 16.64 -6.49
C ALA A 115 -0.44 15.20 -5.99
N GLN A 116 -1.69 14.83 -5.67
CA GLN A 116 -2.06 13.50 -5.16
C GLN A 116 -2.66 12.60 -6.26
N THR A 117 -2.62 13.00 -7.54
CA THR A 117 -3.26 12.25 -8.65
C THR A 117 -2.81 10.80 -8.72
N MET A 118 -1.51 10.53 -8.57
CA MET A 118 -0.99 9.16 -8.61
C MET A 118 -1.46 8.31 -7.42
N ASP A 119 -1.57 8.92 -6.25
CA ASP A 119 -2.06 8.25 -5.04
C ASP A 119 -3.57 7.96 -5.18
N LEU A 120 -4.33 8.89 -5.77
CA LEU A 120 -5.74 8.74 -6.10
C LEU A 120 -5.99 7.61 -7.11
N VAL A 121 -5.18 7.52 -8.17
CA VAL A 121 -5.25 6.40 -9.14
C VAL A 121 -4.95 5.07 -8.47
N SER A 122 -3.98 5.03 -7.55
CA SER A 122 -3.71 3.80 -6.81
C SER A 122 -4.84 3.43 -5.85
N LEU A 123 -5.52 4.41 -5.27
CA LEU A 123 -6.64 4.20 -4.36
C LEU A 123 -7.91 3.78 -5.11
N SER A 124 -8.14 4.29 -6.33
CA SER A 124 -9.34 3.98 -7.11
C SER A 124 -9.51 2.51 -7.47
N LEU A 125 -8.41 1.73 -7.43
CA LEU A 125 -8.44 0.28 -7.60
C LEU A 125 -9.19 -0.45 -6.47
N ASP A 126 -9.27 0.15 -5.28
CA ASP A 126 -9.96 -0.40 -4.10
C ASP A 126 -11.34 0.27 -3.86
N LEU A 127 -11.68 1.33 -4.60
CA LEU A 127 -12.93 2.07 -4.44
C LEU A 127 -14.10 1.40 -5.18
N GLN A 128 -15.31 1.53 -4.63
CA GLN A 128 -16.53 1.08 -5.30
C GLN A 128 -16.86 1.95 -6.52
N PRO A 129 -17.47 1.39 -7.58
CA PRO A 129 -17.76 2.10 -8.83
C PRO A 129 -18.66 3.34 -8.66
N HIS A 130 -19.45 3.41 -7.60
CA HIS A 130 -20.32 4.56 -7.28
C HIS A 130 -19.60 5.71 -6.57
N THR A 131 -18.29 5.60 -6.34
CA THR A 131 -17.47 6.67 -5.76
C THR A 131 -17.16 7.73 -6.81
N GLN A 132 -17.58 8.96 -6.56
CA GLN A 132 -17.28 10.09 -7.43
C GLN A 132 -15.91 10.65 -7.09
N ILE A 133 -15.00 10.65 -8.06
CA ILE A 133 -13.64 11.17 -7.89
C ILE A 133 -13.54 12.53 -8.56
N GLN A 134 -13.02 13.53 -7.84
CA GLN A 134 -12.78 14.87 -8.35
C GLN A 134 -11.36 15.32 -8.03
N ILE A 135 -10.68 15.90 -9.02
CA ILE A 135 -9.37 16.54 -8.81
C ILE A 135 -9.63 18.04 -8.65
N ALA A 136 -9.17 18.62 -7.55
CA ALA A 136 -9.25 20.06 -7.30
C ALA A 136 -8.36 20.81 -8.30
N ALA A 137 -8.79 21.99 -8.76
CA ALA A 137 -7.99 22.81 -9.66
C ALA A 137 -6.69 23.27 -8.99
N SER A 138 -5.60 23.35 -9.76
CA SER A 138 -4.33 23.84 -9.25
C SER A 138 -4.35 25.36 -9.08
N LYS A 139 -3.58 25.87 -8.11
CA LYS A 139 -3.47 27.32 -7.85
C LYS A 139 -2.93 28.02 -9.09
N GLY A 140 -3.72 28.92 -9.69
CA GLY A 140 -3.37 29.69 -10.89
C GLY A 140 -4.15 29.35 -12.15
N GLU A 141 -4.88 28.23 -12.18
CA GLU A 141 -5.83 27.94 -13.25
C GLU A 141 -7.11 28.75 -13.04
N HIS A 142 -7.29 29.78 -13.88
CA HIS A 142 -8.57 30.47 -14.05
C HIS A 142 -9.50 29.58 -14.88
N THR A 143 -9.96 28.48 -14.30
CA THR A 143 -11.10 27.74 -14.84
C THR A 143 -12.39 28.41 -14.39
N PRO A 144 -13.27 28.85 -15.31
CA PRO A 144 -14.60 29.32 -14.97
C PRO A 144 -15.40 28.12 -14.46
N GLY A 145 -15.43 27.91 -13.15
CA GLY A 145 -15.99 26.70 -12.54
C GLY A 145 -15.33 26.22 -11.25
N ASN A 146 -14.50 27.04 -10.59
CA ASN A 146 -13.83 26.77 -9.29
C ASN A 146 -14.76 26.47 -8.10
N HIS A 147 -16.02 26.17 -8.34
CA HIS A 147 -16.87 25.58 -7.33
C HIS A 147 -16.42 24.13 -7.22
N LEU A 148 -15.84 23.76 -6.06
CA LEU A 148 -16.16 22.44 -5.51
C LEU A 148 -17.69 22.35 -5.65
N LEU A 149 -18.20 21.63 -6.65
CA LEU A 149 -19.62 21.58 -6.96
C LEU A 149 -20.28 20.73 -5.91
N LEU A 150 -20.31 21.24 -4.69
CA LEU A 150 -20.63 20.53 -3.47
C LEU A 150 -22.13 20.28 -3.49
N GLU A 151 -22.54 19.12 -4.00
CA GLU A 151 -23.93 18.74 -3.91
C GLU A 151 -24.32 18.70 -2.43
N PRO A 152 -25.47 19.28 -2.06
CA PRO A 152 -25.94 19.23 -0.69
C PRO A 152 -26.10 17.77 -0.29
N CYS A 153 -25.60 17.43 0.91
CA CYS A 153 -25.82 16.13 1.56
C CYS A 153 -25.10 14.89 1.03
N GLN A 154 -24.15 15.05 0.12
CA GLN A 154 -23.27 13.94 -0.25
C GLN A 154 -22.09 13.80 0.73
N PRO A 155 -21.79 12.57 1.22
CA PRO A 155 -20.57 12.31 1.99
C PRO A 155 -19.33 12.73 1.22
N LEU A 156 -18.54 13.64 1.81
CA LEU A 156 -17.38 14.23 1.16
C LEU A 156 -16.11 13.89 1.92
N PHE A 157 -15.13 13.38 1.18
CA PHE A 157 -13.80 13.08 1.65
C PHE A 157 -12.73 13.87 0.89
N LEU A 158 -11.67 14.26 1.60
CA LEU A 158 -10.48 14.86 1.04
C LEU A 158 -9.30 13.90 1.23
N LEU A 159 -8.62 13.55 0.14
CA LEU A 159 -7.44 12.69 0.16
C LEU A 159 -6.18 13.52 0.38
N ASN A 160 -5.52 13.28 1.51
CA ASN A 160 -4.25 13.91 1.89
C ASN A 160 -4.18 15.43 1.59
N PRO A 161 -5.17 16.22 2.05
CA PRO A 161 -5.33 17.61 1.64
C PRO A 161 -4.23 18.52 2.22
N SER A 162 -3.86 19.54 1.46
CA SER A 162 -3.07 20.66 1.95
C SER A 162 -3.84 21.48 3.00
N ALA A 163 -3.09 22.23 3.81
CA ALA A 163 -3.68 23.18 4.76
C ALA A 163 -4.54 24.24 4.04
N GLU A 164 -4.17 24.62 2.81
CA GLU A 164 -4.92 25.55 1.99
C GLU A 164 -6.28 24.97 1.58
N LEU A 165 -6.32 23.71 1.12
CA LEU A 165 -7.58 23.06 0.76
C LEU A 165 -8.50 22.86 1.98
N ILE A 166 -7.93 22.53 3.15
CA ILE A 166 -8.69 22.45 4.40
C ILE A 166 -9.33 23.81 4.72
N ALA A 167 -8.54 24.88 4.71
CA ALA A 167 -9.01 26.23 5.00
C ALA A 167 -10.08 26.71 4.00
N ALA A 168 -9.87 26.46 2.70
CA ALA A 168 -10.82 26.80 1.65
C ALA A 168 -12.15 26.05 1.82
N THR A 169 -12.08 24.78 2.19
CA THR A 169 -13.27 23.93 2.42
C THR A 169 -14.05 24.38 3.65
N GLN A 170 -13.37 24.68 4.76
CA GLN A 170 -14.00 25.19 5.99
C GLN A 170 -14.66 26.57 5.79
N THR A 171 -14.12 27.41 4.91
CA THR A 171 -14.70 28.72 4.61
C THR A 171 -15.92 28.60 3.69
N SER A 172 -15.88 27.68 2.72
CA SER A 172 -16.93 27.50 1.71
C SER A 172 -18.13 26.71 2.23
N ILE A 173 -17.90 25.85 3.21
CA ILE A 173 -18.90 24.96 3.79
C ILE A 173 -18.91 25.26 5.28
N LEU A 174 -20.04 25.75 5.81
CA LEU A 174 -20.29 25.90 7.25
C LEU A 174 -20.30 24.53 7.95
N GLY A 175 -19.16 23.85 7.97
CA GLY A 175 -19.01 22.44 8.31
C GLY A 175 -17.63 22.15 8.88
N GLN A 176 -17.54 21.05 9.63
CA GLN A 176 -16.29 20.64 10.26
C GLN A 176 -15.54 19.66 9.36
N VAL A 177 -14.27 19.94 9.12
CA VAL A 177 -13.35 19.02 8.45
C VAL A 177 -12.58 18.26 9.52
N LYS A 178 -12.76 16.94 9.57
CA LYS A 178 -12.14 16.06 10.58
C LYS A 178 -11.33 14.97 9.91
N GLU A 179 -10.18 14.64 10.46
CA GLU A 179 -9.40 13.49 10.01
C GLU A 179 -10.19 12.19 10.28
N ALA A 180 -10.53 11.48 9.21
CA ALA A 180 -11.26 10.22 9.24
C ALA A 180 -10.32 9.01 9.27
N TYR A 181 -9.13 9.15 8.70
CA TYR A 181 -8.07 8.15 8.75
C TYR A 181 -6.72 8.80 8.99
N ARG A 182 -6.07 8.43 10.10
CA ARG A 182 -4.72 8.82 10.43
C ARG A 182 -3.78 7.61 10.24
N PRO A 183 -2.85 7.66 9.29
CA PRO A 183 -1.95 6.54 9.04
C PRO A 183 -0.98 6.34 10.20
N GLN A 184 -0.77 5.08 10.58
CA GLN A 184 0.33 4.72 11.45
C GLN A 184 1.63 4.76 10.63
N LYS A 185 2.48 5.74 10.92
CA LYS A 185 3.79 5.86 10.27
C LYS A 185 4.73 4.77 10.79
N LEU A 186 5.43 4.11 9.89
CA LEU A 186 6.49 3.15 10.20
C LEU A 186 7.80 3.88 10.56
N VAL A 187 8.03 5.06 9.96
CA VAL A 187 9.18 5.93 10.27
C VAL A 187 8.75 7.40 10.41
N PRO A 188 9.44 8.23 11.22
CA PRO A 188 9.01 9.61 11.50
C PRO A 188 8.77 10.50 10.26
N ASN A 189 9.62 10.34 9.23
CA ASN A 189 9.60 11.13 8.01
C ASN A 189 8.86 10.44 6.84
N GLU A 190 8.02 9.46 7.13
CA GLU A 190 7.27 8.75 6.12
C GLU A 190 6.17 9.64 5.50
N LEU A 191 6.08 9.60 4.17
CA LEU A 191 4.94 10.13 3.43
C LEU A 191 3.79 9.12 3.48
N ALA A 192 2.83 9.37 4.37
CA ALA A 192 1.66 8.52 4.54
C ALA A 192 0.37 9.26 4.11
N LEU A 193 -0.58 8.53 3.54
CA LEU A 193 -1.85 9.09 3.07
C LEU A 193 -2.81 9.23 4.26
N SER A 194 -3.33 10.43 4.44
CA SER A 194 -4.43 10.72 5.38
C SER A 194 -5.75 10.84 4.63
N LEU A 195 -6.86 10.54 5.31
CA LEU A 195 -8.21 10.78 4.80
C LEU A 195 -8.91 11.75 5.73
N TRP A 196 -9.54 12.76 5.16
CA TRP A 196 -10.33 13.74 5.90
C TRP A 196 -11.78 13.67 5.44
N GLN A 197 -12.71 13.80 6.37
CA GLN A 197 -14.13 13.85 6.11
C GLN A 197 -14.67 15.24 6.39
N VAL A 198 -15.55 15.70 5.52
CA VAL A 198 -16.22 17.00 5.65
C VAL A 198 -17.64 16.75 6.13
N ASN A 199 -17.90 17.07 7.39
CA ASN A 199 -19.23 16.96 7.99
C ASN A 199 -20.02 18.23 7.67
N ARG A 200 -21.11 18.06 6.91
CA ARG A 200 -22.04 19.14 6.58
C ARG A 200 -23.34 18.93 7.33
N GLN A 201 -23.95 20.01 7.82
CA GLN A 201 -25.30 19.96 8.34
C GLN A 201 -26.28 19.95 7.17
N CYS A 202 -27.01 18.86 7.02
CA CYS A 202 -28.15 18.78 6.11
C CYS A 202 -29.40 19.18 6.86
N ALA A 203 -30.16 20.15 6.34
CA ALA A 203 -31.53 20.35 6.79
C ALA A 203 -32.31 19.07 6.48
N ALA A 204 -33.03 18.54 7.47
CA ALA A 204 -33.93 17.41 7.26
C ALA A 204 -34.95 17.79 6.17
N GLU A 205 -35.13 16.93 5.17
CA GLU A 205 -36.24 17.09 4.22
C GLU A 205 -37.55 17.15 5.02
N PRO A 206 -38.43 18.14 4.78
CA PRO A 206 -39.78 18.09 5.31
C PRO A 206 -40.50 16.90 4.65
N SER A 207 -40.86 15.93 5.49
CA SER A 207 -41.69 14.77 5.17
C SER A 207 -43.07 15.16 4.66
#